data_AF-A0A8J6Y0A8-F1
#
_entry.id   AF-A0A8J6Y0A8-F1
#
_cell.length_a   1.000
_cell.length_b   1.000
_cell.length_c   1.000
_cell.angle_alpha   90.00
_cell.angle_beta   90.00
_cell.angle_gamma   90.00
#
_symmetry.space_group_name_H-M   'P 1'
#
loop_
_entity.id
_entity.type
_entity.pdbx_description
1 polymer ?
#
loop_
_entity_poly.entity_id
_entity_poly.type
_entity_poly.pdbx_seq_one_letter_code
_entity_poly.pdbx_strand_id
1 'polypeptide(L)'
;MMKTIVGWALVFIVALVFALLVDKGVKHAGIPDYIWLSLNLTVFLYILQRYVGRPMGAFLETRREGIAEELQNARRQLEEADRLQAEVSKRLADVEDEVAELKERAAADGDAEAGRISEQTKIDEERFLRRVDEEITRRQAETRAQLAQDTADLTAQLARDVLDREMTNEDRQRVLERSLDAMKSLEGKE
;
A
#
# COMPACT_ATOMS: atom_id res chain seq x y z
N MET A 1 71.00 10.40 13.21
CA MET A 1 71.95 11.14 12.35
C MET A 1 73.31 10.45 12.25
N MET A 2 73.89 9.96 13.36
CA MET A 2 75.19 9.28 13.34
C MET A 2 75.20 7.97 12.51
N LYS A 3 74.16 7.13 12.58
CA LYS A 3 74.07 5.87 11.81
C LYS A 3 74.01 6.06 10.29
N THR A 4 73.35 7.12 9.80
CA THR A 4 73.27 7.41 8.36
C THR A 4 74.58 7.95 7.83
N ILE A 5 75.27 8.81 8.60
CA ILE A 5 76.59 9.33 8.24
C ILE A 5 77.63 8.19 8.22
N VAL A 6 77.60 7.30 9.22
CA VAL A 6 78.46 6.10 9.25
C VAL A 6 78.17 5.15 8.09
N GLY A 7 76.90 4.98 7.70
CA GLY A 7 76.53 4.19 6.53
C GLY A 7 77.06 4.75 5.21
N TRP A 8 76.93 6.06 4.99
CA TRP A 8 77.47 6.72 3.79
C TRP A 8 78.99 6.77 3.78
N ALA A 9 79.63 6.91 4.95
CA ALA A 9 81.07 6.79 5.07
C ALA A 9 81.56 5.37 4.70
N LEU A 10 80.83 4.32 5.09
CA LEU A 10 81.17 2.94 4.71
C LEU A 10 80.97 2.70 3.21
N VAL A 11 79.90 3.20 2.60
CA VAL A 11 79.69 3.15 1.14
C VAL A 11 80.80 3.88 0.39
N PHE A 12 81.20 5.06 0.88
CA PHE A 12 82.31 5.82 0.31
C PHE A 12 83.63 5.07 0.43
N ILE A 13 83.93 4.48 1.59
CA ILE A 13 85.15 3.70 1.81
C ILE A 13 85.17 2.46 0.90
N VAL A 14 84.05 1.74 0.75
CA VAL A 14 83.95 0.59 -0.15
C VAL A 14 84.13 1.02 -1.61
N ALA A 15 83.49 2.11 -2.03
CA ALA A 15 83.66 2.68 -3.36
C ALA A 15 85.09 3.17 -3.63
N LEU A 16 85.74 3.76 -2.63
CA LEU A 16 87.12 4.24 -2.68
C LEU A 16 88.11 3.06 -2.80
N VAL A 17 87.94 2.01 -1.99
CA VAL A 17 88.76 0.80 -2.05
C VAL A 17 88.60 0.11 -3.41
N PHE A 18 87.36 0.02 -3.91
CA PHE A 18 87.10 -0.51 -5.25
C PHE A 18 87.75 0.33 -6.35
N ALA A 19 87.65 1.66 -6.27
CA ALA A 19 88.26 2.55 -7.24
C ALA A 19 89.80 2.53 -7.19
N LEU A 20 90.39 2.31 -6.00
CA LEU A 20 91.84 2.15 -5.81
C LEU A 20 92.35 0.82 -6.40
N LEU A 21 91.53 -0.23 -6.37
CA LEU A 21 91.84 -1.52 -7.04
C LEU A 21 91.74 -1.42 -8.58
N VAL A 22 90.97 -0.46 -9.10
CA VAL A 22 90.73 -0.25 -10.55
C VAL A 22 91.54 0.96 -11.06
N ASP A 23 92.69 1.25 -10.43
CA ASP A 23 93.51 2.42 -10.76
C ASP A 23 94.05 2.35 -12.21
N LYS A 24 93.63 3.30 -13.04
CA LYS A 24 94.09 3.47 -14.44
C LYS A 24 95.15 4.56 -14.59
N GLY A 25 95.64 5.15 -13.49
CA GLY A 25 96.73 6.14 -13.51
C GLY A 25 96.37 7.50 -14.14
N VAL A 26 95.08 7.77 -14.36
CA VAL A 26 94.59 9.02 -14.92
C VAL A 26 94.34 10.02 -13.80
N LYS A 27 94.72 11.29 -14.00
CA LYS A 27 94.47 12.38 -13.04
C LYS A 27 93.54 13.41 -13.68
N HIS A 28 92.40 13.67 -13.05
CA HIS A 28 91.49 14.73 -13.45
C HIS A 28 91.57 15.86 -12.41
N ALA A 29 91.79 17.10 -12.86
CA ALA A 29 91.83 18.31 -12.01
C ALA A 29 92.79 18.22 -10.78
N GLY A 30 93.95 17.58 -10.92
CA GLY A 30 94.98 17.50 -9.86
C GLY A 30 94.67 16.51 -8.73
N ILE A 31 93.50 15.87 -8.73
CA ILE A 31 93.08 14.86 -7.75
C ILE A 31 93.15 13.47 -8.44
N PRO A 32 93.56 12.41 -7.74
CA PRO A 32 93.50 11.06 -8.30
C PRO A 32 92.07 10.66 -8.66
N ASP A 33 91.88 10.08 -9.85
CA ASP A 33 90.57 9.78 -10.43
C ASP A 33 89.73 8.84 -9.55
N TYR A 34 90.37 7.93 -8.81
CA TYR A 34 89.69 7.02 -7.89
C TYR A 34 88.96 7.74 -6.74
N ILE A 35 89.48 8.87 -6.26
CA ILE A 35 88.83 9.68 -5.21
C ILE A 35 87.64 10.44 -5.80
N TRP A 36 87.81 10.97 -7.01
CA TRP A 36 86.76 11.72 -7.68
C TRP A 36 85.57 10.82 -8.04
N LEU A 37 85.83 9.63 -8.58
CA LEU A 37 84.81 8.66 -8.94
C LEU A 37 84.06 8.13 -7.72
N SER A 38 84.76 7.79 -6.63
CA SER A 38 84.13 7.29 -5.40
C SER A 38 83.24 8.36 -4.75
N LEU A 39 83.67 9.63 -4.78
CA LEU A 39 82.90 10.76 -4.27
C LEU A 39 81.65 10.98 -5.12
N ASN A 40 81.80 11.01 -6.45
CA ASN A 40 80.69 11.19 -7.38
C ASN A 40 79.63 10.08 -7.21
N LEU A 41 80.04 8.81 -7.18
CA LEU A 41 79.14 7.67 -7.00
C LEU A 41 78.42 7.72 -5.64
N THR A 42 79.13 8.06 -4.56
CA THR A 42 78.54 8.15 -3.22
C THR A 42 77.52 9.28 -3.15
N VAL A 43 77.83 10.46 -3.69
CA VAL A 43 76.91 11.59 -3.76
C VAL A 43 75.71 11.26 -4.63
N PHE A 44 75.92 10.60 -5.78
CA PHE A 44 74.86 10.16 -6.67
C PHE A 44 73.91 9.18 -5.96
N LEU A 45 74.43 8.14 -5.30
CA LEU A 45 73.63 7.20 -4.51
C LEU A 45 72.90 7.89 -3.36
N TYR A 46 73.53 8.87 -2.70
CA TYR A 46 72.91 9.65 -1.63
C TYR A 46 71.68 10.41 -2.13
N ILE A 47 71.83 11.10 -3.26
CA ILE A 47 70.73 11.81 -3.91
C ILE A 47 69.66 10.81 -4.35
N LEU A 48 70.03 9.69 -4.98
CA LEU A 48 69.09 8.67 -5.44
C LEU A 48 68.26 8.09 -4.29
N GLN A 49 68.89 7.72 -3.17
CA GLN A 49 68.17 7.19 -2.01
C GLN A 49 67.26 8.25 -1.39
N ARG A 50 67.70 9.51 -1.34
CA ARG A 50 66.94 10.61 -0.74
C ARG A 50 65.73 11.03 -1.58
N TYR A 51 65.86 11.01 -2.91
CA TYR A 51 64.86 11.48 -3.86
C TYR A 51 63.99 10.36 -4.43
N VAL A 52 64.48 9.13 -4.60
CA VAL A 52 63.71 8.01 -5.20
C VAL A 52 63.22 7.06 -4.11
N GLY A 53 64.06 6.69 -3.15
CA GLY A 53 63.71 5.68 -2.14
C GLY A 53 62.51 6.08 -1.26
N ARG A 54 62.42 7.36 -0.88
CA ARG A 54 61.30 7.87 -0.08
C ARG A 54 59.96 7.90 -0.83
N PRO A 55 59.84 8.54 -2.01
CA PRO A 55 58.56 8.55 -2.71
C PRO A 55 58.14 7.18 -3.24
N MET A 56 59.07 6.29 -3.61
CA MET A 56 58.71 4.93 -4.01
C MET A 56 58.15 4.11 -2.86
N GLY A 57 58.73 4.22 -1.65
CA GLY A 57 58.16 3.57 -0.47
C GLY A 57 56.77 4.10 -0.13
N ALA A 58 56.60 5.44 -0.15
CA ALA A 58 55.31 6.07 0.10
C ALA A 58 54.24 5.65 -0.93
N PHE A 59 54.59 5.58 -2.22
CA PHE A 59 53.67 5.17 -3.28
C PHE A 59 53.21 3.72 -3.14
N LEU A 60 54.12 2.81 -2.77
CA LEU A 60 53.77 1.41 -2.52
C LEU A 60 52.90 1.24 -1.28
N GLU A 61 53.14 2.03 -0.22
CA GLU A 61 52.29 2.00 0.97
C GLU A 61 50.90 2.54 0.67
N THR A 62 50.77 3.68 -0.02
CA THR A 62 49.47 4.23 -0.44
C THR A 62 48.70 3.25 -1.35
N ARG A 63 49.39 2.56 -2.26
CA ARG A 63 48.79 1.50 -3.09
C ARG A 63 48.26 0.35 -2.24
N ARG A 64 49.05 -0.08 -1.24
CA ARG A 64 48.67 -1.16 -0.33
C ARG A 64 47.48 -0.77 0.54
N GLU A 65 47.48 0.44 1.09
CA GLU A 65 46.38 1.00 1.88
C GLU A 65 45.10 1.10 1.03
N GLY A 66 45.19 1.62 -0.20
CA GLY A 66 44.04 1.72 -1.10
C GLY A 66 43.42 0.36 -1.45
N ILE A 67 44.25 -0.65 -1.74
CA ILE A 67 43.74 -2.01 -1.99
C ILE A 67 43.10 -2.61 -0.73
N ALA A 68 43.67 -2.36 0.44
CA ALA A 68 43.10 -2.85 1.70
C ALA A 68 41.75 -2.18 2.00
N GLU A 69 41.62 -0.89 1.72
CA GLU A 69 40.37 -0.13 1.87
C GLU A 69 39.31 -0.60 0.87
N GLU A 70 39.66 -0.76 -0.40
CA GLU A 70 38.76 -1.30 -1.43
C GLU A 70 38.25 -2.69 -1.06
N LEU A 71 39.13 -3.57 -0.59
CA LEU A 71 38.75 -4.92 -0.15
C LEU A 71 37.85 -4.89 1.10
N GLN A 72 38.12 -3.98 2.05
CA GLN A 72 37.27 -3.80 3.22
C GLN A 72 35.89 -3.28 2.83
N ASN A 73 35.81 -2.31 1.92
CA ASN A 73 34.56 -1.77 1.42
C ASN A 73 33.77 -2.82 0.64
N ALA A 74 34.41 -3.63 -0.20
CA ALA A 74 33.77 -4.75 -0.89
C ALA A 74 33.19 -5.78 0.09
N ARG A 75 33.93 -6.12 1.15
CA ARG A 75 33.42 -7.02 2.20
C ARG A 75 32.21 -6.44 2.94
N ARG A 76 32.25 -5.16 3.31
CA ARG A 76 31.11 -4.48 3.93
C ARG A 76 29.89 -4.46 3.02
N GLN A 77 30.08 -4.17 1.74
CA GLN A 77 28.99 -4.18 0.76
C GLN A 77 28.37 -5.57 0.59
N LEU A 78 29.19 -6.63 0.61
CA LEU A 78 28.68 -8.01 0.59
C LEU A 78 27.89 -8.33 1.87
N GLU A 79 28.41 -8.00 3.05
CA GLU A 79 27.71 -8.22 4.32
C GLU A 79 26.39 -7.43 4.38
N GLU A 80 26.37 -6.18 3.89
CA GLU A 80 25.16 -5.37 3.80
C GLU A 80 24.15 -5.94 2.81
N ALA A 81 24.61 -6.43 1.64
CA ALA A 81 23.77 -7.06 0.64
C ALA A 81 23.16 -8.36 1.17
N ASP A 82 23.94 -9.21 1.83
CA ASP A 82 23.46 -10.45 2.44
C ASP A 82 22.45 -10.16 3.55
N ARG A 83 22.71 -9.15 4.39
CA ARG A 83 21.77 -8.72 5.43
C ARG A 83 20.46 -8.21 4.84
N LEU A 84 20.54 -7.39 3.79
CA LEU A 84 19.37 -6.84 3.11
C LEU A 84 18.57 -7.97 2.44
N GLN A 85 19.24 -8.92 1.79
CA GLN A 85 18.60 -10.08 1.19
C GLN A 85 17.86 -10.92 2.25
N ALA A 86 18.50 -11.19 3.39
CA ALA A 86 17.88 -11.90 4.49
C ALA A 86 16.65 -11.15 5.03
N GLU A 87 16.75 -9.83 5.23
CA GLU A 87 15.63 -9.00 5.68
C GLU A 87 14.47 -8.99 4.68
N VAL A 88 14.76 -8.82 3.38
CA VAL A 88 13.74 -8.84 2.33
C VAL A 88 13.08 -10.22 2.23
N SER A 89 13.86 -11.30 2.30
CA SER A 89 13.31 -12.66 2.27
C SER A 89 12.38 -12.94 3.45
N LYS A 90 12.74 -12.45 4.64
CA LYS A 90 11.90 -12.56 5.83
C LYS A 90 10.61 -11.75 5.67
N ARG A 91 10.72 -10.49 5.22
CA ARG A 91 9.54 -9.64 4.97
C ARG A 91 8.61 -10.23 3.91
N LEU A 92 9.17 -10.87 2.87
CA LEU A 92 8.37 -11.55 1.86
C LEU A 92 7.61 -12.73 2.46
N ALA A 93 8.26 -13.56 3.29
CA ALA A 93 7.59 -14.66 3.99
C ALA A 93 6.48 -14.15 4.92
N ASP A 94 6.76 -13.11 5.72
CA ASP A 94 5.76 -12.50 6.61
C ASP A 94 4.54 -11.95 5.82
N VAL A 95 4.78 -11.35 4.64
CA VAL A 95 3.71 -10.85 3.75
C VAL A 95 2.93 -11.99 3.10
N GLU A 96 3.58 -13.09 2.72
CA GLU A 96 2.89 -14.27 2.18
C GLU A 96 1.92 -14.87 3.21
N ASP A 97 2.36 -14.96 4.47
CA ASP A 97 1.53 -15.41 5.59
C ASP A 97 0.36 -14.44 5.86
N GLU A 98 0.61 -13.13 5.88
CA GLU A 98 -0.42 -12.10 6.07
C GLU A 98 -1.46 -12.13 4.93
N VAL A 99 -1.02 -12.33 3.69
CA VAL A 99 -1.92 -12.47 2.53
C VAL A 99 -2.75 -13.75 2.61
N ALA A 100 -2.16 -14.85 3.09
CA ALA A 100 -2.90 -16.09 3.30
C ALA A 100 -3.99 -15.91 4.37
N GLU A 101 -3.65 -15.30 5.50
CA GLU A 101 -4.60 -15.00 6.58
C GLU A 101 -5.70 -14.03 6.11
N LEU A 102 -5.33 -12.99 5.34
CA LEU A 102 -6.28 -12.04 4.78
C LEU A 102 -7.28 -12.72 3.84
N LYS A 103 -6.82 -13.65 3.00
CA LYS A 103 -7.70 -14.42 2.10
C LYS A 103 -8.66 -15.31 2.88
N GLU A 104 -8.18 -15.97 3.93
CA GLU A 104 -9.02 -16.81 4.79
C GLU A 104 -10.09 -15.98 5.49
N ARG A 105 -9.71 -14.84 6.08
CA ARG A 105 -10.66 -13.91 6.71
C ARG A 105 -11.66 -13.35 5.71
N ALA A 106 -11.22 -12.94 4.52
CA ALA A 106 -12.10 -12.43 3.49
C ALA A 106 -13.11 -13.49 2.99
N ALA A 107 -12.70 -14.76 2.91
CA ALA A 107 -13.61 -15.86 2.57
C ALA A 107 -14.63 -16.09 3.70
N ALA A 108 -14.19 -16.15 4.96
CA ALA A 108 -15.07 -16.33 6.11
C ALA A 108 -16.07 -15.17 6.26
N ASP A 109 -15.62 -13.93 6.12
CA ASP A 109 -16.46 -12.75 6.15
C ASP A 109 -17.46 -12.73 4.98
N GLY A 110 -17.01 -13.15 3.79
CA GLY A 110 -17.86 -13.29 2.61
C GLY A 110 -18.98 -14.31 2.81
N ASP A 111 -18.66 -15.48 3.36
CA ASP A 111 -19.64 -16.53 3.66
C ASP A 111 -20.62 -16.09 4.76
N ALA A 112 -20.13 -15.43 5.81
CA ALA A 112 -20.96 -14.89 6.89
C ALA A 112 -21.93 -13.82 6.38
N GLU A 113 -21.45 -12.89 5.56
CA GLU A 113 -22.26 -11.82 4.98
C GLU A 113 -23.28 -12.38 3.97
N ALA A 114 -22.88 -13.35 3.14
CA ALA A 114 -23.80 -14.04 2.24
C ALA A 114 -24.93 -14.74 3.02
N GLY A 115 -24.60 -15.40 4.14
CA GLY A 115 -25.58 -15.99 5.04
C GLY A 115 -26.53 -14.94 5.63
N ARG A 116 -25.98 -13.82 6.11
CA ARG A 116 -26.76 -12.70 6.68
C ARG A 116 -27.72 -12.08 5.66
N ILE A 117 -27.25 -11.86 4.43
CA ILE A 117 -28.07 -11.33 3.33
C ILE A 117 -29.19 -12.31 2.98
N SER A 118 -28.89 -13.61 2.90
CA SER A 118 -29.91 -14.62 2.60
C SER A 118 -31.00 -14.67 3.67
N GLU A 119 -30.61 -14.65 4.94
CA GLU A 119 -31.58 -14.65 6.05
C GLU A 119 -32.42 -13.38 6.07
N GLN A 120 -31.79 -12.22 5.92
CA GLN A 120 -32.49 -10.94 5.85
C GLN A 120 -33.48 -10.90 4.68
N THR A 121 -33.07 -11.44 3.53
CA THR A 121 -33.91 -11.51 2.33
C THR A 121 -35.15 -12.38 2.57
N LYS A 122 -35.02 -13.55 3.21
CA LYS A 122 -36.16 -14.40 3.57
C LYS A 122 -37.15 -13.68 4.49
N ILE A 123 -36.63 -13.01 5.53
CA ILE A 123 -37.45 -12.23 6.46
C ILE A 123 -38.19 -11.11 5.71
N ASP A 124 -37.52 -10.45 4.77
CA ASP A 124 -38.11 -9.37 3.99
C ASP A 124 -39.13 -9.87 2.96
N GLU A 125 -38.91 -11.03 2.35
CA GLU A 125 -39.88 -11.73 1.50
C GLU A 125 -41.14 -12.08 2.29
N GLU A 126 -41.00 -12.70 3.47
CA GLU A 126 -42.15 -13.02 4.33
C GLU A 126 -42.93 -11.77 4.74
N ARG A 127 -42.24 -10.71 5.14
CA ARG A 127 -42.87 -9.42 5.45
C ARG A 127 -43.54 -8.80 4.24
N PHE A 128 -42.95 -8.91 3.07
CA PHE A 128 -43.53 -8.41 1.83
C PHE A 128 -44.80 -9.17 1.47
N LEU A 129 -44.78 -10.50 1.49
CA LEU A 129 -45.95 -11.34 1.23
C LEU A 129 -47.10 -11.05 2.20
N ARG A 130 -46.80 -10.88 3.50
CA ARG A 130 -47.81 -10.51 4.50
C ARG A 130 -48.45 -9.17 4.20
N ARG A 131 -47.65 -8.15 3.86
CA ARG A 131 -48.17 -6.83 3.46
C ARG A 131 -49.03 -6.90 2.20
N VAL A 132 -48.64 -7.73 1.22
CA VAL A 132 -49.42 -7.94 0.00
C VAL A 132 -50.77 -8.57 0.32
N ASP A 133 -50.81 -9.58 1.18
CA ASP A 133 -52.06 -10.25 1.59
C ASP A 133 -53.01 -9.31 2.36
N GLU A 134 -52.45 -8.50 3.26
CA GLU A 134 -53.18 -7.45 3.98
C GLU A 134 -53.75 -6.40 3.01
N GLU A 135 -52.96 -5.95 2.03
CA GLU A 135 -53.37 -5.00 1.01
C GLU A 135 -54.46 -5.58 0.09
N ILE A 136 -54.33 -6.84 -0.33
CA ILE A 136 -55.36 -7.54 -1.12
C ILE A 136 -56.66 -7.61 -0.34
N THR A 137 -56.61 -8.01 0.93
CA THR A 137 -57.79 -8.11 1.79
C THR A 137 -58.46 -6.74 1.97
N ARG A 138 -57.66 -5.69 2.21
CA ARG A 138 -58.17 -4.32 2.32
C ARG A 138 -58.86 -3.86 1.03
N ARG A 139 -58.21 -4.07 -0.12
CA ARG A 139 -58.78 -3.70 -1.44
C ARG A 139 -60.03 -4.49 -1.76
N GLN A 140 -60.08 -5.78 -1.45
CA GLN A 140 -61.29 -6.58 -1.63
C GLN A 140 -62.45 -6.06 -0.78
N ALA A 141 -62.20 -5.70 0.48
CA ALA A 141 -63.22 -5.12 1.35
C ALA A 141 -63.71 -3.77 0.80
N GLU A 142 -62.81 -2.90 0.36
CA GLU A 142 -63.12 -1.60 -0.24
C GLU A 142 -63.94 -1.74 -1.52
N THR A 143 -63.53 -2.62 -2.44
CA THR A 143 -64.26 -2.90 -3.68
C THR A 143 -65.65 -3.48 -3.41
N ARG A 144 -65.80 -4.37 -2.41
CA ARG A 144 -67.13 -4.89 -2.03
C ARG A 144 -68.02 -3.79 -1.47
N ALA A 145 -67.49 -2.89 -0.65
CA ALA A 145 -68.22 -1.74 -0.14
C ALA A 145 -68.68 -0.80 -1.27
N GLN A 146 -67.79 -0.48 -2.21
CA GLN A 146 -68.12 0.32 -3.40
C GLN A 146 -69.21 -0.35 -4.25
N LEU A 147 -69.07 -1.63 -4.57
CA LEU A 147 -70.09 -2.36 -5.34
C LEU A 147 -71.45 -2.39 -4.65
N ALA A 148 -71.47 -2.55 -3.32
CA ALA A 148 -72.71 -2.51 -2.55
C ALA A 148 -73.38 -1.13 -2.62
N GLN A 149 -72.58 -0.06 -2.53
CA GLN A 149 -73.06 1.32 -2.64
C GLN A 149 -73.58 1.62 -4.05
N ASP A 150 -72.82 1.29 -5.09
CA ASP A 150 -73.23 1.46 -6.49
C ASP A 150 -74.51 0.69 -6.82
N THR A 151 -74.63 -0.53 -6.28
CA THR A 151 -75.84 -1.35 -6.45
C THR A 151 -77.04 -0.74 -5.72
N ALA A 152 -76.85 -0.22 -4.52
CA ALA A 152 -77.91 0.47 -3.77
C ALA A 152 -78.37 1.73 -4.51
N ASP A 153 -77.44 2.52 -5.05
CA ASP A 153 -77.75 3.72 -5.83
C ASP A 153 -78.48 3.38 -7.13
N LEU A 154 -78.04 2.35 -7.87
CA LEU A 154 -78.70 1.90 -9.09
C LEU A 154 -80.11 1.34 -8.80
N THR A 155 -80.26 0.59 -7.71
CA THR A 155 -81.56 0.04 -7.30
C THR A 155 -82.51 1.17 -6.87
N ALA A 156 -82.01 2.17 -6.14
CA ALA A 156 -82.79 3.33 -5.75
C ALA A 156 -83.22 4.16 -6.97
N GLN A 157 -82.36 4.32 -7.98
CA GLN A 157 -82.70 4.96 -9.24
C GLN A 157 -83.77 4.18 -10.00
N LEU A 158 -83.63 2.86 -10.14
CA LEU A 158 -84.62 2.01 -10.80
C LEU A 158 -85.97 2.04 -10.06
N ALA A 159 -85.95 2.01 -8.73
CA ALA A 159 -87.16 2.11 -7.92
C ALA A 159 -87.87 3.45 -8.12
N ARG A 160 -87.11 4.57 -8.21
CA ARG A 160 -87.68 5.88 -8.57
C ARG A 160 -88.30 5.86 -9.95
N ASP A 161 -87.60 5.35 -10.96
CA ASP A 161 -88.10 5.28 -12.35
C ASP A 161 -89.37 4.43 -12.47
N VAL A 162 -89.45 3.30 -11.76
CA VAL A 162 -90.65 2.45 -11.72
C VAL A 162 -91.79 3.14 -10.99
N LEU A 163 -91.51 3.78 -9.84
CA LEU A 163 -92.51 4.51 -9.07
C LEU A 163 -93.08 5.69 -9.88
N ASP A 164 -92.25 6.43 -10.60
CA ASP A 164 -92.67 7.53 -11.46
C ASP A 164 -93.57 7.07 -12.62
N ARG A 165 -93.35 5.85 -13.14
CA ARG A 165 -94.16 5.26 -14.23
C ARG A 165 -95.49 4.69 -13.75
N GLU A 166 -95.51 4.00 -12.62
CA GLU A 166 -96.67 3.22 -12.15
C GLU A 166 -97.53 3.96 -11.09
N MET A 167 -97.08 5.09 -10.54
CA MET A 167 -97.86 5.83 -9.53
C MET A 167 -99.12 6.47 -10.11
N THR A 168 -100.26 6.09 -9.53
CA THR A 168 -101.55 6.75 -9.78
C THR A 168 -101.76 7.96 -8.87
N ASN A 169 -102.72 8.83 -9.19
CA ASN A 169 -103.03 10.02 -8.37
C ASN A 169 -103.55 9.65 -6.96
N GLU A 170 -104.27 8.53 -6.82
CA GLU A 170 -104.72 8.01 -5.52
C GLU A 170 -103.55 7.54 -4.65
N ASP A 171 -102.52 6.93 -5.25
CA ASP A 171 -101.33 6.50 -4.52
C ASP A 171 -100.49 7.68 -4.03
N ARG A 172 -100.39 8.76 -4.82
CA ARG A 172 -99.75 10.02 -4.38
C ARG A 172 -100.44 10.60 -3.14
N GLN A 173 -101.77 10.60 -3.13
CA GLN A 173 -102.56 11.15 -2.03
C GLN A 173 -102.41 10.31 -0.76
N ARG A 174 -102.44 8.97 -0.87
CA ARG A 174 -102.16 8.05 0.24
C ARG A 174 -100.76 8.23 0.84
N VAL A 175 -99.74 8.42 0.02
CA VAL A 175 -98.36 8.64 0.49
C VAL A 175 -98.23 9.99 1.20
N LEU A 176 -98.90 11.04 0.70
CA LEU A 176 -98.94 12.36 1.33
C LEU A 176 -99.62 12.30 2.71
N GLU A 177 -100.77 11.65 2.79
CA GLU A 177 -101.49 11.47 4.07
C GLU A 177 -100.65 10.70 5.09
N ARG A 178 -100.00 9.59 4.70
CA ARG A 178 -99.07 8.87 5.59
C ARG A 178 -97.89 9.72 6.05
N SER A 179 -97.34 10.56 5.17
CA SER A 179 -96.20 11.43 5.49
C SER A 179 -96.61 12.53 6.47
N LEU A 180 -97.80 13.11 6.29
CA LEU A 180 -98.39 14.09 7.22
C LEU A 180 -98.71 13.46 8.58
N ASP A 181 -99.19 12.22 8.60
CA ASP A 181 -99.50 11.49 9.84
C ASP A 181 -98.21 11.10 10.60
N ALA A 182 -97.17 10.68 9.89
CA ALA A 182 -95.85 10.41 10.45
C ALA A 182 -95.21 11.67 11.07
N MET A 183 -95.30 12.84 10.40
CA MET A 183 -94.82 14.11 10.96
C MET A 183 -95.58 14.51 12.23
N LYS A 184 -96.91 14.38 12.23
CA LYS A 184 -97.72 14.61 13.44
C LYS A 184 -97.35 13.69 14.60
N SER A 185 -96.99 12.44 14.30
CA SER A 185 -96.56 11.48 15.34
C SER A 185 -95.18 11.79 15.94
N LEU A 186 -94.35 12.56 15.24
CA LEU A 186 -93.04 13.04 15.72
C LEU A 186 -93.17 14.38 16.46
N GLU A 187 -94.10 15.26 16.05
CA GLU A 187 -94.45 16.48 16.78
C GLU A 187 -95.19 16.21 18.12
N GLY A 188 -95.87 15.08 18.26
CA GLY A 188 -96.56 14.69 19.50
C GLY A 188 -95.69 13.98 20.54
N LYS A 189 -94.37 13.99 20.38
CA LYS A 189 -93.41 13.30 21.26
C LYS A 189 -92.45 14.23 22.03
N GLU A 190 -92.74 15.54 22.03
CA GLU A 190 -92.36 16.47 23.11
C GLU A 190 -93.57 16.70 24.03
#